data_AF-A0A843CEV9-F1
#
_entry.id   AF-A0A843CEV9-F1
#
_cell.length_a   1.000
_cell.length_b   1.000
_cell.length_c   1.000
_cell.angle_alpha   90.00
_cell.angle_beta   90.00
_cell.angle_gamma   90.00
#
_symmetry.space_group_name_H-M   'P 1'
#
loop_
_entity.id
_entity.type
_entity.pdbx_description
1 polymer ?
#
loop_
_entity_poly.entity_id
_entity_poly.type
_entity_poly.pdbx_seq_one_letter_code
_entity_poly.pdbx_strand_id
1 'polypeptide(L)'
;MISKAPSEYDKTVPQHIRAAKLLEQSREIKRGDIISYVKIINKPGVKPVEMARPDEIDSAKYMEFMESTLDQITSSMDLDFDTIIGKPKQTGLDQFFWN
;
A
#
# COMPACT_ATOMS: atom_id res chain seq x y z
N MET A 1 -8.06 9.19 9.25
CA MET A 1 -8.61 9.96 10.38
C MET A 1 -8.68 9.05 11.59
N ILE A 2 -8.36 9.55 12.78
CA ILE A 2 -8.45 8.78 14.02
C ILE A 2 -9.78 9.06 14.73
N SER A 3 -10.53 7.99 15.04
CA SER A 3 -11.85 8.11 15.67
C SER A 3 -11.83 8.06 17.21
N LYS A 4 -10.76 7.54 17.82
CA LYS A 4 -10.54 7.36 19.28
C LYS A 4 -9.05 7.50 19.61
N ALA A 5 -8.63 7.72 20.85
CA ALA A 5 -7.21 7.83 21.16
C ALA A 5 -6.45 6.54 20.75
N PRO A 6 -5.20 6.62 20.25
CA PRO A 6 -4.47 5.43 19.79
C PRO A 6 -4.33 4.34 20.86
N SER A 7 -4.26 4.73 22.13
CA SER A 7 -4.24 3.85 23.31
C SER A 7 -5.51 3.02 23.50
N GLU A 8 -6.66 3.46 22.96
CA GLU A 8 -7.94 2.74 23.04
C GLU A 8 -8.06 1.60 22.02
N TYR A 9 -7.02 1.36 21.20
CA TYR A 9 -6.96 0.25 20.26
C TYR A 9 -6.06 -0.87 20.80
N ASP A 10 -6.70 -1.84 21.44
CA ASP A 10 -6.10 -2.97 22.19
C ASP A 10 -6.20 -4.32 21.46
N LYS A 11 -7.26 -4.56 20.66
CA LYS A 11 -7.47 -5.84 19.96
C LYS A 11 -6.98 -5.84 18.53
N THR A 12 -7.62 -5.03 17.69
CA THR A 12 -7.25 -4.87 16.28
C THR A 12 -6.77 -3.45 16.11
N VAL A 13 -5.51 -3.28 15.69
CA VAL A 13 -4.90 -1.95 15.51
C VAL A 13 -4.82 -1.66 14.01
N PRO A 14 -5.71 -0.81 13.46
CA PRO A 14 -5.66 -0.41 12.06
C PRO A 14 -4.33 0.26 11.67
N GLN A 15 -4.01 0.25 10.38
CA GLN A 15 -2.75 0.80 9.87
C GLN A 15 -2.51 2.27 10.26
N HIS A 16 -3.53 3.12 10.12
CA HIS A 16 -3.44 4.53 10.51
C HIS A 16 -3.25 4.72 12.03
N ILE A 17 -3.74 3.79 12.86
CA ILE A 17 -3.52 3.81 14.32
C ILE A 17 -2.11 3.32 14.67
N ARG A 18 -1.57 2.32 13.96
CA ARG A 18 -0.18 1.88 14.13
C ARG A 18 0.80 3.01 13.82
N ALA A 19 0.54 3.76 12.76
CA ALA A 19 1.31 4.96 12.45
C ALA A 19 1.12 6.04 13.53
N ALA A 20 -0.11 6.28 13.99
CA ALA A 20 -0.37 7.23 15.07
C ALA A 20 0.42 6.92 16.36
N LYS A 21 0.47 5.65 16.78
CA LYS A 21 1.25 5.22 17.96
C LYS A 21 2.75 5.51 17.85
N LEU A 22 3.31 5.46 16.64
CA LEU A 22 4.69 5.88 16.41
C LEU A 22 4.84 7.39 16.53
N LEU A 23 3.86 8.14 16.01
CA LEU A 23 3.86 9.61 15.99
C LEU A 23 3.61 10.23 17.38
N GLU A 24 2.93 9.50 18.28
CA GLU A 24 2.70 9.91 19.69
C GLU A 24 4.00 10.16 20.46
N GLN A 25 5.11 9.55 20.06
CA GLN A 25 6.43 9.80 20.66
C GLN A 25 6.96 11.20 20.35
N SER A 26 6.47 11.82 19.27
CA SER A 26 6.95 13.12 18.80
C SER A 26 5.92 14.25 18.96
N ARG A 27 4.61 13.94 19.02
CA ARG A 27 3.55 14.92 19.24
C ARG A 27 2.31 14.31 19.89
N GLU A 28 1.50 15.14 20.54
CA GLU A 28 0.18 14.75 21.01
C GLU A 28 -0.77 14.51 19.82
N ILE A 29 -1.49 13.39 19.83
CA ILE A 29 -2.47 13.01 18.79
C ILE A 29 -3.88 13.07 19.37
N LYS A 30 -4.78 13.80 18.72
CA LYS A 30 -6.16 14.00 19.18
C LYS A 30 -7.18 13.31 18.29
N ARG A 31 -8.37 13.12 18.83
CA ARG A 31 -9.52 12.62 18.08
C ARG A 31 -9.84 13.59 16.94
N GLY A 32 -10.03 13.05 15.74
CA GLY A 32 -10.27 13.84 14.52
C GLY A 32 -9.01 14.09 13.70
N ASP A 33 -7.81 13.82 14.23
CA ASP A 33 -6.57 14.03 13.49
C ASP A 33 -6.46 13.13 12.27
N ILE A 34 -5.87 13.68 11.21
CA ILE A 34 -5.54 12.97 9.98
C ILE A 34 -4.07 12.52 10.08
N ILE A 35 -3.86 11.21 9.97
CA ILE A 35 -2.53 10.60 9.98
C ILE A 35 -2.19 10.16 8.56
N SER A 36 -1.15 10.78 8.01
CA SER A 36 -0.55 10.38 6.75
C SER A 36 0.54 9.35 7.02
N TYR A 37 0.45 8.19 6.37
CA TYR A 37 1.39 7.09 6.55
C TYR A 37 1.74 6.44 5.22
N VAL A 38 2.88 5.77 5.18
CA VAL A 38 3.33 4.94 4.07
C VAL A 38 3.51 3.50 4.52
N LYS A 39 3.38 2.57 3.58
CA LYS A 39 3.75 1.17 3.79
C LYS A 39 5.26 1.01 3.70
N ILE A 40 5.80 0.28 4.65
CA ILE A 40 7.23 -0.01 4.74
C ILE A 40 7.46 -1.51 4.76
N ILE A 41 8.62 -1.93 4.27
CA ILE A 41 9.01 -3.34 4.19
C ILE A 41 9.17 -3.93 5.61
N ASN A 42 9.71 -3.13 6.53
CA ASN A 42 10.03 -3.54 7.89
C ASN A 42 8.82 -3.49 8.83
N LYS A 43 8.82 -4.28 9.90
CA LYS A 43 7.84 -4.11 11.00
C LYS A 43 7.96 -2.69 11.58
N PRO A 44 6.84 -2.00 11.88
CA PRO A 44 5.46 -2.49 11.96
C PRO A 44 4.67 -2.53 10.63
N GLY A 45 5.31 -2.39 9.47
CA GLY A 45 4.68 -2.48 8.14
C GLY A 45 4.04 -1.18 7.66
N VAL A 46 3.96 -0.17 8.54
CA VAL A 46 3.54 1.20 8.22
C VAL A 46 4.33 2.19 9.08
N LYS A 47 4.55 3.39 8.56
CA LYS A 47 5.25 4.48 9.25
C LYS A 47 4.59 5.83 8.91
N PRO A 48 4.54 6.79 9.84
CA PRO A 48 4.14 8.16 9.50
C PRO A 48 5.03 8.71 8.40
N VAL A 49 4.46 9.48 7.46
CA VAL A 49 5.22 10.12 6.38
C VAL A 49 6.38 10.94 6.93
N GLU A 50 6.15 11.63 8.06
CA GLU A 50 7.13 12.46 8.78
C GLU A 50 8.36 11.68 9.29
N MET A 51 8.25 10.36 9.44
CA MET A 51 9.30 9.47 10.00
C MET A 51 9.84 8.48 8.98
N ALA A 52 9.29 8.45 7.77
CA ALA A 52 9.63 7.49 6.74
C ALA A 52 10.81 7.96 5.89
N ARG A 53 11.73 7.03 5.60
CA ARG A 53 12.77 7.26 4.59
C ARG A 53 12.37 6.59 3.27
N PRO A 54 12.74 7.17 2.11
CA PRO A 54 12.39 6.61 0.80
C PRO A 54 12.85 5.15 0.61
N ASP A 55 14.00 4.78 1.19
CA ASP A 55 14.56 3.43 1.13
C ASP A 55 13.76 2.38 1.91
N GLU A 56 12.88 2.80 2.82
CA GLU A 56 12.06 1.88 3.61
C GLU A 56 10.71 1.56 2.95
N ILE A 57 10.33 2.31 1.90
CA ILE A 57 9.00 2.23 1.28
C ILE A 57 8.85 0.92 0.51
N ASP A 58 7.76 0.20 0.78
CA ASP A 58 7.43 -1.05 0.11
C ASP A 58 6.72 -0.78 -1.23
N SER A 59 7.50 -0.48 -2.27
CA SER A 59 6.98 -0.20 -3.62
C SER A 59 6.23 -1.38 -4.23
N ALA A 60 6.64 -2.63 -3.93
CA ALA A 60 5.98 -3.83 -4.40
C ALA A 60 4.54 -3.91 -3.88
N LYS A 61 4.30 -3.58 -2.60
CA LYS A 61 2.94 -3.57 -2.03
C LYS A 61 2.04 -2.50 -2.65
N TYR A 62 2.60 -1.36 -3.01
CA TYR A 62 1.85 -0.33 -3.74
C TYR A 62 1.49 -0.78 -5.15
N MET A 63 2.40 -1.50 -5.82
CA MET A 63 2.15 -2.03 -7.16
C MET A 63 1.05 -3.10 -7.15
N GLU A 64 1.10 -4.03 -6.19
CA GLU A 64 0.04 -5.04 -5.98
C GLU A 64 -1.32 -4.40 -5.72
N PHE A 65 -1.37 -3.30 -4.95
CA PHE A 65 -2.62 -2.58 -4.72
C PHE A 65 -3.13 -1.87 -5.97
N MET A 66 -2.22 -1.30 -6.76
CA MET A 66 -2.57 -0.66 -8.02
C MET A 66 -3.15 -1.67 -9.00
N GLU A 67 -2.49 -2.82 -9.15
CA GLU A 67 -2.93 -3.98 -9.93
C GLU A 67 -4.32 -4.43 -9.48
N SER A 68 -4.50 -4.75 -8.20
CA SER A 68 -5.78 -5.22 -7.65
C SER A 68 -6.93 -4.21 -7.82
N THR A 69 -6.63 -2.92 -7.75
CA THR A 69 -7.65 -1.87 -7.93
C THR A 69 -8.01 -1.72 -9.40
N LEU A 70 -7.01 -1.79 -10.29
CA LEU A 70 -7.23 -1.63 -11.72
C LEU A 70 -7.84 -2.87 -12.33
N ASP A 71 -7.49 -4.07 -11.92
CA ASP A 71 -8.10 -5.33 -12.38
C ASP A 71 -9.63 -5.30 -12.26
N GLN A 72 -10.16 -4.76 -11.16
CA GLN A 72 -11.61 -4.62 -10.97
C GLN A 72 -12.27 -3.73 -12.02
N ILE A 73 -11.52 -2.79 -12.60
CA ILE A 73 -11.99 -1.85 -13.63
C ILE A 73 -11.71 -2.43 -15.02
N THR A 74 -10.48 -2.87 -15.26
CA THR A 74 -9.94 -3.26 -16.56
C THR A 74 -10.38 -4.64 -17.01
N SER A 75 -10.78 -5.52 -16.08
CA SER A 75 -11.38 -6.83 -16.40
C SER A 75 -12.65 -6.71 -17.25
N SER A 76 -13.42 -5.63 -17.11
CA SER A 76 -14.60 -5.37 -17.94
C SER A 76 -14.26 -4.92 -19.38
N MET A 77 -13.00 -4.56 -19.62
CA MET A 77 -12.51 -3.98 -20.87
C MET A 77 -11.53 -4.91 -21.60
N ASP A 78 -11.37 -6.17 -21.15
CA ASP A 78 -10.34 -7.12 -21.63
C ASP A 78 -8.92 -6.53 -21.63
N LEU A 79 -8.64 -5.63 -20.68
CA LEU A 79 -7.33 -5.01 -20.51
C LEU A 79 -6.60 -5.70 -19.35
N ASP A 80 -5.53 -6.41 -19.69
CA ASP A 80 -4.63 -7.06 -18.73
C ASP A 80 -3.65 -6.02 -18.15
N PHE A 81 -3.58 -5.92 -16.82
CA PHE A 81 -2.70 -4.99 -16.12
C PHE A 81 -1.23 -5.20 -16.51
N ASP A 82 -0.81 -6.44 -16.74
CA ASP A 82 0.55 -6.77 -17.20
C ASP A 82 0.86 -6.13 -18.56
N THR A 83 -0.14 -6.04 -19.45
CA THR A 83 -0.01 -5.35 -20.74
C THR A 83 0.10 -3.84 -20.54
N ILE A 84 -0.60 -3.25 -19.56
CA ILE A 84 -0.58 -1.81 -19.28
C ILE A 84 0.77 -1.35 -18.74
N ILE A 85 1.40 -2.14 -17.86
CA ILE A 85 2.71 -1.81 -17.27
C ILE A 85 3.90 -2.18 -18.17
N GLY A 86 3.62 -2.64 -19.39
CA GLY A 86 4.63 -2.97 -20.39
C GLY A 86 5.40 -4.25 -20.09
N LYS A 87 4.87 -5.16 -19.26
CA LYS A 87 5.43 -6.51 -19.21
C LYS A 87 5.20 -7.14 -20.58
N PRO A 88 6.21 -7.84 -21.15
CA PRO A 88 5.98 -8.59 -22.36
C PRO A 88 4.82 -9.54 -22.10
N LYS A 89 3.75 -9.47 -22.92
CA LYS A 89 2.73 -10.50 -22.97
C LYS A 89 3.46 -11.83 -22.92
N GLN A 90 3.12 -12.71 -21.99
CA GLN A 90 3.59 -14.10 -22.05
C GLN A 90 3.21 -14.59 -23.44
N THR A 91 4.19 -14.60 -24.33
CA THR A 91 4.06 -15.10 -25.66
C THR A 91 3.84 -16.58 -25.47
N GLY A 92 2.62 -17.01 -25.76
CA GLY A 92 2.29 -18.42 -25.65
C GLY A 92 3.12 -19.23 -26.63
N LEU A 93 2.82 -20.53 -26.67
CA LEU A 93 3.39 -21.47 -27.62
C LEU A 93 3.29 -20.98 -29.09
N ASP A 94 2.40 -20.03 -29.40
CA ASP A 94 2.27 -19.38 -30.70
C ASP A 94 3.54 -18.66 -31.19
N GLN A 95 4.39 -18.13 -30.31
CA GLN A 95 5.67 -17.53 -30.72
C GLN A 95 6.72 -18.59 -31.09
N PHE A 96 6.58 -19.83 -30.61
CA PHE A 96 7.50 -20.93 -30.93
C PHE A 96 7.28 -21.50 -32.34
N PHE A 97 6.12 -21.29 -32.95
CA PHE A 97 5.75 -21.92 -34.22
C PHE A 97 6.08 -21.09 -35.47
N TRP A 98 6.58 -19.86 -35.33
CA TRP A 98 6.82 -18.95 -36.46
C TRP A 98 8.20 -18.28 -36.45
N ASN A 99 9.25 -19.06 -36.20
CA ASN A 99 10.65 -18.65 -36.40
C ASN A 99 11.28 -19.43 -37.56
#